data_AF-A0A8J7ZRE5-F1
#
_entry.id   AF-A0A8J7ZRE5-F1
#
_cell.length_a   1.000
_cell.length_b   1.000
_cell.length_c   1.000
_cell.angle_alpha   90.00
_cell.angle_beta   90.00
_cell.angle_gamma   90.00
#
_symmetry.space_group_name_H-M   'P 1'
#
loop_
_entity.id
_entity.type
_entity.pdbx_description
1 polymer ?
#
loop_
_entity_poly.entity_id
_entity_poly.type
_entity_poly.pdbx_seq_one_letter_code
_entity_poly.pdbx_strand_id
1 'polypeptide(L)' 'MDSESRGPLASARSAVAAVPWQSLAVDIVLVVAWVAATSFAFRAMGWPNWLYYVTVFGGVLAYSLAVSR' A
#
# COMPACT_ATOMS: atom_id res chain seq x y z
N MET A 1 31.23 25.19 12.87
CA MET A 1 30.40 24.35 13.77
C MET A 1 29.16 23.97 12.98
N ASP A 2 29.32 23.19 11.89
CA ASP A 2 28.32 23.12 10.79
C ASP A 2 28.23 21.74 10.10
N SER A 3 28.88 20.71 10.65
CA SER A 3 28.83 19.35 10.09
C SER A 3 27.69 18.51 10.68
N GLU A 4 27.25 18.81 11.90
CA GLU A 4 26.23 18.03 12.61
C GLU A 4 24.80 18.35 12.13
N SER A 5 24.55 19.59 11.69
CA SER A 5 23.25 20.04 11.16
C SER A 5 22.99 19.66 9.69
N ARG A 6 24.01 19.18 8.97
CA ARG A 6 23.87 18.56 7.63
C ARG A 6 23.48 17.09 7.71
N GLY A 7 23.60 16.49 8.90
CA GLY A 7 23.09 15.16 9.18
C GLY A 7 21.55 15.14 9.18
N PRO A 8 20.95 14.00 9.47
CA PRO A 8 19.58 13.54 9.12
C PRO A 8 18.82 14.08 7.89
N LEU A 9 18.63 15.39 7.73
CA LEU A 9 17.71 15.98 6.74
C LEU A 9 18.18 15.78 5.30
N ALA A 10 19.49 15.83 5.05
CA ALA A 10 20.04 15.54 3.73
C ALA A 10 19.86 14.06 3.36
N SER A 11 20.02 13.15 4.33
CA SER A 11 19.82 11.70 4.15
C SER A 11 18.35 11.33 3.99
N ALA A 12 17.44 12.01 4.70
CA ALA A 12 16.01 11.81 4.52
C ALA A 12 15.57 12.26 3.12
N ARG A 13 16.07 13.40 2.63
CA ARG A 13 15.76 13.88 1.27
C ARG A 13 16.28 12.95 0.18
N SER A 14 17.49 12.42 0.31
CA SER A 14 18.02 11.47 -0.67
C SER A 14 17.27 10.14 -0.64
N ALA A 15 16.88 9.64 0.54
CA ALA A 15 16.06 8.44 0.67
C ALA A 15 14.66 8.62 0.03
N VAL A 16 14.00 9.75 0.28
CA VAL A 16 12.69 10.10 -0.29
C VAL A 16 12.77 10.30 -1.81
N ALA A 17 13.88 10.85 -2.32
CA ALA A 17 14.11 11.00 -3.76
C ALA A 17 14.40 9.66 -4.46
N ALA A 18 14.97 8.69 -3.73
CA ALA A 18 15.22 7.34 -4.24
C ALA A 18 13.96 6.46 -4.27
N VAL A 19 12.85 6.92 -3.68
CA VAL A 19 11.58 6.20 -3.70
C VAL A 19 11.04 6.17 -5.13
N PRO A 20 10.72 4.98 -5.68
CA PRO A 20 10.06 4.86 -6.98
C PRO A 20 8.58 5.24 -6.87
N TRP A 21 8.29 6.53 -6.78
CA TRP A 21 6.95 7.10 -6.55
C TRP A 21 5.88 6.58 -7.50
N GLN A 22 6.26 6.30 -8.75
CA GLN A 22 5.36 5.75 -9.76
C GLN A 22 4.88 4.35 -9.39
N SER A 23 5.79 3.48 -8.94
CA SER A 23 5.42 2.12 -8.49
C SER A 23 4.53 2.21 -7.26
N LEU A 24 4.89 3.05 -6.28
CA LEU A 24 4.09 3.24 -5.08
C LEU A 24 2.68 3.77 -5.37
N ALA A 25 2.54 4.70 -6.33
CA ALA A 25 1.24 5.21 -6.73
C ALA A 25 0.40 4.10 -7.39
N VAL A 26 0.98 3.27 -8.25
CA VAL A 26 0.31 2.12 -8.85
C VAL A 26 -0.13 1.13 -7.78
N ASP A 27 0.73 0.81 -6.82
CA ASP A 27 0.44 -0.11 -5.73
C ASP A 27 -0.73 0.38 -4.87
N ILE A 28 -0.73 1.67 -4.53
CA ILE A 28 -1.84 2.31 -3.79
C ILE A 28 -3.15 2.21 -4.59
N VAL A 29 -3.12 2.55 -5.88
CA VAL A 29 -4.32 2.49 -6.73
C VAL A 29 -4.85 1.07 -6.82
N LEU A 30 -3.97 0.07 -6.97
CA LEU A 30 -4.37 -1.33 -7.07
C LEU A 30 -5.03 -1.82 -5.78
N VAL A 31 -4.44 -1.50 -4.63
CA VAL A 31 -4.97 -1.87 -3.31
C VAL A 31 -6.32 -1.18 -3.07
N VAL A 32 -6.43 0.12 -3.35
CA VAL A 32 -7.69 0.86 -3.18
C VAL A 32 -8.78 0.31 -4.11
N ALA A 33 -8.45 0.04 -5.37
CA ALA A 33 -9.37 -0.55 -6.33
C ALA A 33 -9.86 -1.93 -5.87
N TRP A 34 -8.96 -2.77 -5.34
CA TRP A 34 -9.32 -4.07 -4.79
C TRP A 34 -10.29 -3.97 -3.62
N VAL A 35 -10.00 -3.11 -2.63
CA VAL A 35 -10.85 -2.90 -1.46
C VAL A 35 -12.22 -2.35 -1.87
N ALA A 36 -12.25 -1.40 -2.81
CA ALA A 36 -13.50 -0.84 -3.33
C ALA A 36 -14.35 -1.90 -4.05
N ALA A 37 -13.73 -2.71 -4.92
CA ALA A 37 -14.41 -3.77 -5.65
C ALA A 37 -14.98 -4.85 -4.72
N THR A 38 -14.19 -5.31 -3.74
CA THR A 38 -14.66 -6.28 -2.73
C THR A 38 -15.76 -5.70 -1.86
N SER A 39 -15.63 -4.44 -1.42
CA SER A 39 -16.68 -3.76 -0.65
C SER A 39 -18.00 -3.69 -1.42
N PHE A 40 -17.93 -3.34 -2.71
CA PHE A 40 -19.12 -3.25 -3.56
C PHE A 40 -19.76 -4.63 -3.78
N ALA A 41 -18.96 -5.65 -4.09
CA ALA A 41 -19.45 -7.02 -4.31
C ALA A 41 -20.14 -7.58 -3.06
N PHE A 42 -19.51 -7.45 -1.89
CA PHE A 42 -20.07 -7.95 -0.63
C PHE A 42 -21.33 -7.20 -0.21
N ARG A 43 -21.36 -5.88 -0.42
CA ARG A 43 -22.55 -5.06 -0.14
C ARG A 43 -23.72 -5.43 -1.06
N ALA A 44 -23.44 -5.72 -2.34
CA ALA A 44 -24.45 -6.14 -3.31
C ALA A 44 -25.02 -7.55 -3.01
N MET A 45 -24.18 -8.47 -2.53
CA MET A 45 -24.57 -9.86 -2.27
C MET A 45 -25.06 -10.12 -0.84
N GLY A 46 -24.94 -9.15 0.07
CA GLY A 46 -25.37 -9.30 1.47
C GLY A 46 -24.58 -10.37 2.23
N TRP A 47 -23.32 -10.59 1.84
CA TRP A 47 -22.51 -11.66 2.41
C TRP A 47 -22.05 -11.38 3.84
N PRO A 48 -21.73 -12.43 4.64
CA PRO A 48 -21.21 -12.28 5.99
C PRO A 48 -19.92 -11.43 6.05
N ASN A 49 -19.84 -10.55 7.06
CA ASN A 49 -18.69 -9.65 7.25
C ASN A 49 -17.35 -10.39 7.45
N TRP A 50 -17.37 -11.60 8.02
CA TRP A 50 -16.13 -12.37 8.23
C TRP A 50 -15.47 -12.75 6.90
N LEU A 51 -16.26 -13.09 5.87
CA LEU A 51 -15.76 -13.38 4.52
C LEU A 51 -15.18 -12.12 3.86
N TYR A 52 -15.76 -10.95 4.13
CA TYR A 52 -15.23 -9.68 3.63
C TYR A 52 -13.82 -9.42 4.17
N TYR A 53 -13.63 -9.55 5.48
CA TYR A 53 -12.32 -9.34 6.09
C TYR A 53 -11.27 -10.34 5.57
N VAL A 54 -11.64 -11.62 5.46
CA VAL A 54 -10.73 -12.64 4.90
C VAL A 54 -10.35 -12.31 3.45
N THR A 55 -11.30 -11.87 2.64
CA THR A 55 -11.06 -11.58 1.21
C THR A 55 -10.21 -10.32 1.02
N VAL A 56 -10.53 -9.25 1.76
CA VAL A 56 -9.76 -8.00 1.72
C VAL A 56 -8.34 -8.24 2.21
N PHE A 57 -8.20 -8.81 3.41
CA PHE A 57 -6.90 -9.00 4.03
C PHE A 57 -6.05 -10.02 3.26
N GLY A 58 -6.68 -11.11 2.81
CA GLY A 58 -6.03 -12.12 1.98
C GLY A 58 -5.57 -11.57 0.63
N GLY A 59 -6.39 -10.74 -0.04
CA GLY A 59 -6.01 -10.11 -1.30
C GLY A 59 -4.84 -9.13 -1.15
N VAL A 60 -4.86 -8.29 -0.11
CA VAL A 60 -3.75 -7.36 0.18
C VAL A 60 -2.46 -8.14 0.50
N LEU A 61 -2.53 -9.17 1.36
CA LEU A 61 -1.38 -10.03 1.67
C LEU A 61 -0.83 -10.73 0.43
N ALA A 62 -1.69 -11.32 -0.40
CA ALA A 62 -1.27 -12.01 -1.62
C ALA A 62 -0.59 -11.05 -2.60
N TYR A 63 -1.13 -9.84 -2.75
CA TYR A 63 -0.52 -8.79 -3.56
C TYR A 63 0.84 -8.36 -3.00
N SER A 64 0.95 -8.10 -1.70
CA SER A 64 2.22 -7.75 -1.06
C SER A 64 3.27 -8.85 -1.22
N LEU A 65 2.89 -10.12 -1.06
CA LEU A 65 3.78 -11.27 -1.28
C LEU A 65 4.24 -11.36 -2.73
N ALA A 66 3.34 -11.12 -3.68
CA ALA A 66 3.67 -11.14 -5.11
C ALA A 66 4.61 -10.01 -5.51
N VAL A 67 4.43 -8.80 -4.95
CA VAL A 67 5.28 -7.63 -5.24
C VAL A 67 6.64 -7.70 -4.52
N SER A 68 6.70 -8.41 -3.38
CA SER A 68 7.93 -8.56 -2.58
C SER A 68 8.93 -9.60 -3.12
N ARG A 69 8.58 -10.30 -4.21
CA ARG A 69 9.45 -11.28 -4.89
C ARG A 69 10.09 -10.65 -6.12
#